data_AF-A0ABD5MH34-F1
#
_entry.id   AF-A0ABD5MH34-F1
#
_cell.length_a   1.000
_cell.length_b   1.000
_cell.length_c   1.000
_cell.angle_alpha   90.00
_cell.angle_beta   90.00
_cell.angle_gamma   90.00
#
_symmetry.space_group_name_H-M   'P 1'
#
loop_
_entity.id
_entity.type
_entity.pdbx_description
1 polymer ?
#
loop_
_entity_poly.entity_id
_entity_poly.type
_entity_poly.pdbx_seq_one_letter_code
_entity_poly.pdbx_strand_id
1 'polypeptide(L)'
;MRPGEAVRQIEYVIDATTTDGGRRCAAGYRPAFERVHAAGSGDDVADLAAVLGEEVRDGARPDPAEAGRVADELLGVATDGGE
;
A
#
# COMPACT_ATOMS: atom_id res chain seq x y z
N MET A 1 7.55 5.91 -9.09
CA MET A 1 6.07 5.95 -9.09
C MET A 1 5.57 7.12 -8.23
N ARG A 2 4.42 7.72 -8.56
CA ARG A 2 3.76 8.74 -7.71
C ARG A 2 2.69 8.10 -6.79
N PRO A 3 2.38 8.65 -5.61
CA PRO A 3 1.38 8.08 -4.70
C PRO A 3 0.00 7.87 -5.34
N GLY A 4 -0.48 8.84 -6.12
CA GLY A 4 -1.78 8.70 -6.82
C GLY A 4 -1.77 7.64 -7.91
N GLU A 5 -0.61 7.32 -8.49
CA GLU A 5 -0.45 6.25 -9.47
C GLU A 5 -0.45 4.88 -8.79
N ALA A 6 0.21 4.77 -7.63
CA ALA A 6 0.17 3.58 -6.78
C ALA A 6 -1.25 3.25 -6.31
N VAL A 7 -2.02 4.23 -5.84
CA VAL A 7 -3.45 4.02 -5.48
C VAL A 7 -4.24 3.48 -6.66
N ARG A 8 -4.06 4.06 -7.85
CA ARG A 8 -4.77 3.63 -9.07
C ARG A 8 -4.38 2.21 -9.49
N GLN A 9 -3.12 1.81 -9.29
CA GLN A 9 -2.68 0.44 -9.52
C GLN A 9 -3.41 -0.54 -8.60
N ILE A 10 -3.53 -0.21 -7.31
CA ILE A 10 -4.27 -1.07 -6.37
C ILE A 10 -5.76 -1.13 -6.72
N GLU A 11 -6.38 -0.01 -7.11
CA GLU A 11 -7.76 0.00 -7.62
C GLU A 11 -7.94 -0.94 -8.80
N TYR A 12 -6.99 -0.95 -9.75
CA TYR A 12 -7.02 -1.85 -10.90
C TYR A 12 -6.90 -3.32 -10.48
N VAL A 13 -5.99 -3.64 -9.54
CA VAL A 13 -5.83 -5.00 -9.03
C VAL A 13 -7.12 -5.47 -8.35
N ILE A 14 -7.73 -4.63 -7.52
CA ILE A 14 -9.01 -4.92 -6.86
C ILE A 14 -10.13 -5.17 -7.88
N ASP A 15 -10.24 -4.32 -8.90
CA ASP A 15 -11.27 -4.45 -9.94
C ASP A 15 -11.08 -5.75 -10.75
N ALA A 16 -9.83 -6.16 -10.96
CA ALA A 16 -9.49 -7.41 -11.64
C ALA A 16 -9.73 -8.67 -10.77
N THR A 17 -9.66 -8.55 -9.44
CA THR A 17 -9.74 -9.70 -8.51
C THR A 17 -11.08 -9.80 -7.77
N THR A 18 -11.97 -8.82 -7.90
CA THR A 18 -13.22 -8.76 -7.13
C THR A 18 -14.32 -7.99 -7.82
N THR A 19 -15.56 -8.51 -7.72
CA THR A 19 -16.77 -7.87 -8.26
C THR A 19 -17.43 -6.88 -7.29
N ASP A 20 -17.06 -6.84 -6.01
CA ASP A 20 -17.74 -6.01 -4.99
C ASP A 20 -16.79 -5.14 -4.13
N GLY A 21 -17.01 -3.82 -4.14
CA GLY A 21 -16.71 -2.92 -3.02
C GLY A 21 -15.27 -2.42 -2.78
N GLY A 22 -14.23 -2.93 -3.44
CA GLY A 22 -12.85 -2.68 -3.00
C GLY A 22 -12.22 -1.32 -3.30
N ARG A 23 -12.78 -0.47 -4.19
CA ARG A 23 -12.19 0.87 -4.51
C ARG A 23 -12.01 1.77 -3.30
N ARG A 24 -12.93 1.69 -2.32
CA ARG A 24 -12.85 2.50 -1.09
C ARG A 24 -11.65 2.09 -0.23
N CYS A 25 -11.20 0.84 -0.34
CA CYS A 25 -10.04 0.32 0.37
C CYS A 25 -8.74 0.94 -0.17
N ALA A 26 -8.56 0.95 -1.49
CA ALA A 26 -7.38 1.52 -2.14
C ALA A 26 -7.15 3.01 -1.83
N ALA A 27 -8.23 3.81 -1.80
CA ALA A 27 -8.14 5.22 -1.45
C ALA A 27 -7.60 5.44 -0.01
N GLY A 28 -7.84 4.47 0.90
CA GLY A 28 -7.34 4.50 2.27
C GLY A 28 -5.82 4.32 2.38
N TYR A 29 -5.15 3.75 1.36
CA TYR A 29 -3.70 3.53 1.37
C TYR A 29 -2.89 4.77 0.96
N ARG A 30 -3.55 5.77 0.37
CA ARG A 30 -2.90 7.02 -0.06
C ARG A 30 -1.92 7.62 0.97
N PRO A 31 -2.27 7.79 2.27
CA PRO A 31 -1.34 8.32 3.26
C PRO A 31 -0.07 7.48 3.43
N ALA A 32 -0.14 6.14 3.28
CA ALA A 32 1.03 5.28 3.34
C ALA A 32 1.96 5.54 2.14
N PHE A 33 1.41 5.61 0.92
CA PHE A 33 2.19 5.96 -0.27
C PHE A 33 2.76 7.37 -0.22
N GLU A 34 2.01 8.35 0.30
CA GLU A 34 2.51 9.73 0.47
C GLU A 34 3.66 9.78 1.49
N ARG A 35 3.59 8.99 2.56
CA ARG A 35 4.70 8.86 3.53
C ARG A 35 5.94 8.25 2.88
N VAL A 36 5.81 7.12 2.18
CA VAL A 36 6.94 6.47 1.50
C VAL A 36 7.55 7.39 0.45
N HIS A 37 6.73 8.10 -0.33
CA HIS A 37 7.22 9.06 -1.31
C HIS A 37 7.93 10.26 -0.67
N ALA A 38 7.55 10.65 0.56
CA ALA A 38 8.17 11.77 1.27
C ALA A 38 9.50 11.37 1.93
N ALA A 39 9.61 10.15 2.44
CA ALA A 39 10.77 9.66 3.19
C ALA A 39 11.79 8.88 2.34
N GLY A 40 11.34 8.26 1.25
CA GLY A 40 12.17 7.47 0.34
C GLY A 40 12.12 8.00 -1.09
N SER A 41 11.92 7.10 -2.04
CA SER A 41 11.95 7.36 -3.46
C SER A 41 10.68 6.88 -4.16
N GLY A 42 10.59 7.18 -5.46
CA GLY A 42 9.52 6.64 -6.29
C GLY A 42 9.58 5.11 -6.47
N ASP A 43 10.71 4.48 -6.23
CA ASP A 43 10.86 3.01 -6.26
C ASP A 43 10.29 2.38 -5.00
N ASP A 44 10.52 2.97 -3.82
CA ASP A 44 9.93 2.50 -2.55
C ASP A 44 8.39 2.54 -2.60
N VAL A 45 7.83 3.56 -3.26
CA VAL A 45 6.38 3.65 -3.52
C VAL A 45 5.89 2.51 -4.42
N ALA A 46 6.69 2.13 -5.42
CA ALA A 46 6.35 1.03 -6.31
C ALA A 46 6.45 -0.32 -5.60
N ASP A 47 7.42 -0.48 -4.70
CA ASP A 47 7.59 -1.67 -3.89
C ASP A 47 6.40 -1.87 -2.94
N LEU A 48 6.01 -0.83 -2.19
CA LEU A 48 4.79 -0.87 -1.35
C LEU A 48 3.54 -1.22 -2.17
N ALA A 49 3.42 -0.69 -3.40
CA ALA A 49 2.29 -0.98 -4.27
C ALA A 49 2.31 -2.44 -4.79
N ALA A 50 3.49 -3.01 -4.98
CA ALA A 50 3.65 -4.41 -5.34
C ALA A 50 3.22 -5.31 -4.18
N VAL A 51 3.73 -5.09 -2.97
CA VAL A 51 3.39 -5.87 -1.77
C VAL A 51 1.87 -5.85 -1.51
N LEU A 52 1.26 -4.66 -1.43
CA LEU A 52 -0.19 -4.56 -1.23
C LEU A 52 -1.00 -5.16 -2.38
N GLY A 53 -0.49 -5.06 -3.61
CA GLY A 53 -1.12 -5.64 -4.78
C GLY A 53 -1.10 -7.17 -4.77
N GLU A 54 -0.03 -7.79 -4.28
CA GLU A 54 0.08 -9.25 -4.12
C GLU A 54 -0.90 -9.77 -3.07
N GLU A 55 -0.96 -9.13 -1.89
CA GLU A 55 -1.93 -9.47 -0.84
C GLU A 55 -3.37 -9.42 -1.37
N VAL A 56 -3.71 -8.35 -2.10
CA VAL A 56 -5.03 -8.19 -2.72
C VAL A 56 -5.32 -9.26 -3.77
N ARG A 57 -4.30 -9.71 -4.53
CA ARG A 57 -4.42 -10.81 -5.51
C ARG A 57 -4.60 -12.16 -4.85
N ASP A 58 -3.97 -12.39 -3.72
CA ASP A 58 -4.16 -13.59 -2.90
C ASP A 58 -5.57 -13.64 -2.26
N GLY A 59 -6.27 -12.50 -2.28
CA GLY A 59 -7.63 -12.36 -1.76
C GLY A 59 -7.70 -11.67 -0.41
N ALA A 60 -6.55 -11.30 0.16
CA ALA A 60 -6.49 -10.49 1.36
C ALA A 60 -7.03 -9.06 1.11
N ARG A 61 -7.43 -8.41 2.19
CA ARG A 61 -7.92 -7.02 2.20
C ARG A 61 -7.23 -6.27 3.34
N PRO A 62 -5.95 -5.91 3.18
CA PRO A 62 -5.24 -5.17 4.22
C PRO A 62 -5.98 -3.86 4.50
N ASP A 63 -6.14 -3.51 5.77
CA ASP A 63 -6.73 -2.22 6.11
C ASP A 63 -5.68 -1.09 6.03
N PRO A 64 -6.10 0.19 6.05
CA PRO A 64 -5.16 1.31 5.96
C PRO A 64 -4.06 1.35 7.02
N ALA A 65 -4.30 0.79 8.22
CA ALA A 65 -3.28 0.73 9.25
C ALA A 65 -2.22 -0.30 8.91
N GLU A 66 -2.61 -1.46 8.38
CA GLU A 66 -1.66 -2.48 7.91
C GLU A 66 -0.79 -1.97 6.76
N ALA A 67 -1.39 -1.29 5.78
CA ALA A 67 -0.63 -0.62 4.72
C ALA A 67 0.37 0.41 5.28
N GLY A 68 0.00 1.07 6.37
CA GLY A 68 0.87 2.00 7.09
C GLY A 68 2.05 1.31 7.80
N ARG A 69 1.89 0.08 8.29
CA ARG A 69 2.97 -0.71 8.89
C ARG A 69 3.92 -1.24 7.84
N VAL A 70 3.42 -1.80 6.75
CA VAL A 70 4.26 -2.27 5.62
C VAL A 70 5.10 -1.11 5.06
N ALA A 71 4.52 0.08 4.98
CA ALA A 71 5.25 1.30 4.60
C ALA A 71 6.38 1.65 5.58
N ASP A 72 6.17 1.46 6.88
CA ASP A 72 7.16 1.73 7.93
C ASP A 72 8.34 0.74 7.84
N GLU A 73 8.01 -0.54 7.70
CA GLU A 73 8.98 -1.64 7.52
C GLU A 73 9.83 -1.41 6.26
N LEU A 74 9.23 -1.01 5.13
CA LEU A 74 9.96 -0.72 3.90
C LEU A 74 10.93 0.45 4.02
N LEU A 75 10.56 1.48 4.78
CA LEU A 75 11.44 2.62 5.05
C LEU A 75 12.54 2.29 6.06
N GLY A 76 12.54 1.06 6.62
CA GLY A 76 13.43 0.70 7.72
C GLY A 76 13.17 1.52 8.97
N VAL A 77 11.97 2.10 9.09
CA VAL A 77 11.51 2.67 10.34
C VAL A 77 11.15 1.46 11.19
N ALA A 78 12.15 0.96 11.91
CA ALA A 78 11.91 -0.07 12.90
C ALA A 78 10.84 0.50 13.86
N THR A 79 9.68 -0.13 13.92
CA THR A 79 8.88 -0.02 15.13
C THR A 79 9.67 -0.77 16.20
N ASP A 80 10.54 -0.05 16.91
CA ASP A 80 11.14 -0.49 18.18
C ASP A 80 10.00 -0.74 19.17
N GLY A 81 9.37 -1.89 19.03
CA GLY A 81 8.34 -2.42 19.90
C GLY A 81 8.90 -3.61 20.65
N GLY A 82 9.81 -3.36 21.60
CA GLY A 82 10.08 -4.32 22.68
C GLY A 82 11.49 -4.31 23.27
N GLU A 83 11.74 -3.38 24.20
CA GLU A 83 12.25 -3.70 25.55
C GLU A 83 11.77 -2.67 26.58
#